data_AF-A0A327HQU9-F1
#
_entry.id   AF-A0A327HQU9-F1
#
_cell.length_a   1.000
_cell.length_b   1.000
_cell.length_c   1.000
_cell.angle_alpha   90.00
_cell.angle_beta   90.00
_cell.angle_gamma   90.00
#
_symmetry.space_group_name_H-M   'P 1'
#
loop_
_entity.id
_entity.type
_entity.pdbx_description
1 polymer ?
#
loop_
_entity_poly.entity_id
_entity_poly.type
_entity_poly.pdbx_seq_one_letter_code
_entity_poly.pdbx_strand_id
1 'polypeptide(L)'
;MSDSPSVDQFIRHMQAELDSCETIVDKNEREKRQWQIESALMHAIDFKRRFVDLSKLGEDPLKIVKALAMNDINSTELKQNEIATNGFCPRCNMPMEADLDFCPNCGDYQN
;
A
#
# COMPACT_ATOMS: atom_id res chain seq x y z
N MET A 1 31.06 12.93 -7.52
CA MET A 1 30.31 12.11 -6.56
C MET A 1 29.41 13.06 -5.81
N SER A 2 28.08 12.90 -5.88
CA SER A 2 27.18 13.71 -5.07
C SER A 2 27.42 13.36 -3.60
N ASP A 3 27.59 14.37 -2.76
CA ASP A 3 27.97 14.25 -1.35
C ASP A 3 26.76 13.87 -0.47
N SER A 4 25.96 12.92 -0.96
CA SER A 4 24.67 12.52 -0.39
C SER A 4 24.78 11.12 0.21
N PRO A 5 24.30 10.91 1.46
CA PRO A 5 24.36 9.60 2.09
C PRO A 5 23.53 8.56 1.31
N SER A 6 24.07 7.34 1.21
CA SER A 6 23.37 6.22 0.56
C SER A 6 22.36 5.56 1.51
N VAL A 7 21.38 4.85 0.95
CA VAL A 7 20.42 4.03 1.73
C VAL A 7 21.14 3.03 2.65
N ASP A 8 22.29 2.48 2.23
CA ASP A 8 23.08 1.57 3.06
C ASP A 8 23.77 2.26 4.23
N GLN A 9 24.20 3.51 4.06
CA GLN A 9 24.73 4.30 5.17
C GLN A 9 23.61 4.66 6.15
N PHE A 10 22.41 4.98 5.65
CA PHE A 10 21.23 5.20 6.49
C PHE A 10 20.88 3.96 7.31
N ILE A 11 20.78 2.78 6.68
CA ILE A 11 20.47 1.52 7.39
C ILE A 11 21.48 1.25 8.51
N ARG A 12 22.79 1.38 8.23
CA ARG A 12 23.84 1.18 9.25
C ARG A 12 23.74 2.18 10.40
N HIS A 13 23.47 3.44 10.10
CA HIS A 13 23.28 4.46 11.14
C HIS A 13 22.07 4.14 12.02
N MET A 14 20.93 3.78 11.42
CA MET A 14 19.71 3.43 12.14
C MET A 14 19.88 2.17 13.01
N GLN A 15 20.68 1.20 12.58
CA GLN A 15 21.03 0.02 13.41
C GLN A 15 21.82 0.42 14.66
N ALA A 16 22.81 1.31 14.53
CA ALA A 16 23.55 1.83 15.69
C ALA A 16 22.67 2.69 16.62
N GLU A 17 21.71 3.43 16.07
CA GLU A 17 20.71 4.16 16.85
C GLU A 17 19.77 3.22 17.63
N LEU A 18 19.44 2.05 17.06
CA LEU A 18 18.63 1.04 17.74
C LEU A 18 19.34 0.50 18.98
N ASP A 19 20.64 0.18 18.87
CA ASP A 19 21.47 -0.24 20.00
C ASP A 19 21.56 0.86 21.06
N SER A 20 21.66 2.12 20.63
CA SER A 20 21.71 3.28 21.52
C SER A 20 20.41 3.49 22.30
N CYS A 21 19.27 2.97 21.83
CA CYS A 21 18.00 3.06 22.55
C CYS A 21 18.02 2.32 23.91
N GLU A 22 18.93 1.37 24.12
CA GLU A 22 19.08 0.68 25.42
C GLU A 22 19.44 1.65 26.55
N THR A 23 20.04 2.79 26.22
CA THR A 23 20.40 3.83 27.20
C THR A 23 19.20 4.65 27.70
N ILE A 24 18.05 4.56 27.04
CA ILE A 24 16.84 5.29 27.43
C ILE A 24 16.25 4.63 28.68
N VAL A 25 16.09 5.41 29.76
CA VAL A 25 15.62 4.91 31.06
C VAL A 25 14.12 4.59 31.04
N ASP A 26 13.30 5.51 30.50
CA ASP A 26 11.86 5.28 30.40
C ASP A 26 11.56 4.18 29.37
N LYS A 27 10.91 3.12 29.84
CA LYS A 27 10.52 1.98 29.02
C LYS A 27 9.59 2.38 27.87
N ASN A 28 8.62 3.24 28.12
CA ASN A 28 7.63 3.61 27.09
C ASN A 28 8.28 4.45 25.99
N GLU A 29 9.15 5.38 26.38
CA GLU A 29 9.93 6.18 25.44
C GLU A 29 10.88 5.31 24.61
N ARG A 30 11.57 4.36 25.26
CA ARG A 30 12.47 3.41 24.61
C ARG A 30 11.74 2.56 23.57
N GLU A 31 10.63 1.93 23.95
CA GLU A 31 9.84 1.09 23.04
C GLU A 31 9.29 1.90 21.86
N LYS A 32 8.80 3.11 22.12
CA LYS A 32 8.32 4.02 21.06
C LYS A 32 9.44 4.38 20.08
N ARG A 33 10.63 4.70 20.59
CA ARG A 33 11.79 5.05 19.74
C ARG A 33 12.27 3.84 18.94
N GLN A 34 12.37 2.66 19.56
CA GLN A 34 12.72 1.41 18.89
C GLN A 34 11.74 1.11 17.74
N TRP A 35 10.44 1.20 18.00
CA TRP A 35 9.41 0.95 16.98
C TRP A 35 9.53 1.91 15.78
N GLN A 36 9.82 3.19 16.02
CA GLN A 36 10.04 4.15 14.94
C GLN A 36 11.27 3.79 14.08
N ILE A 37 12.36 3.38 14.72
CA ILE A 37 13.59 2.98 14.04
C ILE A 37 13.37 1.71 13.23
N GLU A 38 12.73 0.69 13.81
CA GLU A 38 12.42 -0.57 13.15
C GLU A 38 11.49 -0.38 11.94
N SER A 39 10.46 0.46 12.07
CA SER A 39 9.58 0.83 10.95
C SER A 39 10.37 1.50 9.82
N ALA A 40 11.25 2.46 10.14
CA ALA A 40 12.10 3.11 9.14
C ALA A 40 13.06 2.12 8.44
N LEU A 41 13.67 1.21 9.21
CA LEU A 41 14.55 0.16 8.69
C LEU A 41 13.81 -0.78 7.74
N MET A 42 12.62 -1.24 8.12
CA MET A 42 11.77 -2.10 7.30
C MET A 42 11.50 -1.43 5.94
N HIS A 43 11.04 -0.17 5.94
CA HIS A 43 10.76 0.55 4.71
C HIS A 43 12.00 0.79 3.85
N ALA A 44 13.17 1.06 4.45
CA ALA A 44 14.42 1.23 3.71
C ALA A 44 14.87 -0.06 3.03
N ILE A 45 14.74 -1.21 3.71
CA ILE A 45 15.08 -2.53 3.16
C ILE A 45 14.12 -2.89 2.02
N ASP A 46 12.82 -2.68 2.21
CA ASP A 46 11.81 -2.93 1.18
C ASP A 46 12.05 -2.07 -0.07
N PHE A 47 12.37 -0.79 0.11
CA PHE A 47 12.76 0.09 -0.98
C PHE A 47 13.98 -0.46 -1.72
N LYS A 48 15.04 -0.82 -0.99
CA LYS A 48 16.28 -1.35 -1.58
C LYS A 48 16.02 -2.64 -2.37
N ARG A 49 15.22 -3.56 -1.80
CA ARG A 49 14.82 -4.80 -2.47
C ARG A 49 14.03 -4.51 -3.75
N ARG A 50 12.98 -3.70 -3.66
CA ARG A 50 12.13 -3.33 -4.81
C ARG A 50 12.94 -2.68 -5.92
N PHE A 51 13.87 -1.80 -5.55
CA PHE A 51 14.77 -1.16 -6.51
C PHE A 51 15.59 -2.19 -7.29
N VAL A 52 16.19 -3.15 -6.59
CA VAL A 52 16.98 -4.23 -7.21
C VAL A 52 16.10 -5.12 -8.09
N ASP A 53 14.91 -5.49 -7.61
CA ASP A 53 13.99 -6.37 -8.35
C ASP A 53 13.52 -5.74 -9.66
N LEU A 54 13.13 -4.46 -9.64
CA LEU A 54 12.73 -3.70 -10.85
C LEU A 54 13.91 -3.48 -11.80
N SER A 55 15.09 -3.16 -11.26
CA SER A 55 16.30 -2.99 -12.06
C SER A 55 16.66 -4.26 -12.84
N LYS A 56 16.45 -5.45 -12.25
CA LYS A 56 16.67 -6.74 -12.93
C LYS A 56 15.68 -7.00 -14.07
N LEU A 57 14.47 -6.45 -13.96
CA LEU A 57 13.43 -6.54 -14.99
C LEU A 57 13.60 -5.49 -16.11
N GLY A 58 14.55 -4.56 -15.98
CA GLY A 58 14.73 -3.45 -16.91
C GLY A 58 13.67 -2.35 -16.77
N GLU A 59 12.89 -2.37 -15.67
CA GLU A 59 11.92 -1.33 -15.34
C GLU A 59 12.59 -0.21 -14.54
N ASP A 60 12.13 1.04 -14.72
CA ASP A 60 12.64 2.16 -13.95
C ASP A 60 12.10 2.12 -12.50
N PRO A 61 12.96 1.85 -11.49
CA PRO A 61 12.54 1.70 -10.10
C PRO A 61 12.09 3.01 -9.44
N LEU A 62 12.41 4.16 -10.03
CA LEU A 62 12.08 5.48 -9.50
C LEU A 62 10.89 6.12 -10.20
N LYS A 63 10.29 5.40 -11.17
CA LYS A 63 9.08 5.87 -11.82
C LYS A 63 7.97 6.00 -10.78
N ILE A 64 7.69 7.24 -10.37
CA ILE A 64 6.52 7.58 -9.56
C ILE A 64 5.32 7.20 -10.41
N VAL A 65 4.72 6.04 -10.12
CA VAL A 65 3.40 5.72 -10.63
C VAL A 65 2.50 6.76 -10.00
N LYS A 66 2.16 7.83 -10.75
CA LYS A 66 0.97 8.61 -10.44
C LYS A 66 -0.13 7.56 -10.37
N ALA A 67 -0.58 7.25 -9.15
CA ALA A 67 -1.86 6.61 -8.97
C ALA A 67 -2.78 7.40 -9.89
N LEU A 68 -3.38 6.72 -10.88
CA LEU A 68 -4.27 7.35 -11.83
C LEU A 68 -5.15 8.25 -10.99
N ALA A 69 -4.95 9.57 -11.11
CA ALA A 69 -5.87 10.52 -10.52
C ALA A 69 -7.19 10.03 -11.07
N MET A 70 -8.08 9.59 -10.18
CA MET A 70 -9.46 9.38 -10.56
C MET A 70 -9.82 10.73 -11.16
N ASN A 71 -9.83 10.79 -12.49
CA ASN A 71 -10.09 12.02 -13.20
C ASN A 71 -11.37 12.51 -12.58
N ASP A 72 -11.30 13.69 -11.96
CA ASP A 72 -12.47 14.42 -11.53
C ASP A 72 -13.48 14.25 -12.65
N ILE A 73 -14.56 13.56 -12.32
CA ILE A 73 -15.74 13.45 -13.16
C ILE A 73 -16.33 14.86 -13.13
N ASN A 74 -15.68 15.78 -13.84
CA ASN A 74 -16.34 16.94 -14.40
C ASN A 74 -17.28 16.35 -15.43
N SER A 75 -18.47 16.02 -14.93
CA SER A 75 -19.65 15.65 -15.66
C SER A 75 -20.04 16.79 -16.59
N THR A 76 -19.36 16.89 -17.73
CA THR A 76 -20.06 17.24 -18.95
C THR A 76 -20.93 16.04 -19.29
N GLU A 77 -22.22 16.24 -19.04
CA GLU A 77 -23.35 15.51 -19.58
C GLU A 77 -22.97 14.72 -20.83
N LEU A 78 -23.22 13.42 -20.82
CA LEU A 78 -23.83 12.69 -21.94
C LEU A 78 -24.04 11.22 -21.57
N LYS A 79 -25.33 10.89 -21.50
CA LYS A 79 -25.95 9.56 -21.60
C LYS A 79 -25.97 8.73 -20.31
N GLN A 80 -27.00 9.02 -19.51
CA GLN A 80 -27.83 7.98 -18.89
C GLN A 80 -28.02 6.82 -19.87
N ASN A 81 -27.29 5.73 -19.64
CA ASN A 81 -27.76 4.41 -19.97
C ASN A 81 -28.02 3.74 -18.64
N GLU A 82 -29.30 3.64 -18.31
CA GLU A 82 -29.83 2.73 -17.30
C GLU A 82 -29.32 1.33 -17.62
N ILE A 83 -28.36 0.83 -16.82
CA ILE A 83 -28.06 -0.59 -16.78
C ILE A 83 -28.72 -1.09 -15.50
N ALA A 84 -29.88 -1.74 -15.70
CA ALA A 84 -30.63 -2.42 -14.68
C ALA A 84 -29.70 -3.29 -13.80
N THR A 85 -29.67 -3.00 -12.51
CA THR A 85 -28.91 -3.72 -11.49
C THR A 85 -29.60 -5.04 -11.12
N ASN A 86 -29.82 -5.92 -12.10
CA ASN A 86 -30.46 -7.22 -11.90
C ASN A 86 -29.44 -8.37 -12.02
N GLY A 87 -28.35 -8.29 -11.27
CA GLY A 87 -27.35 -9.38 -11.32
C GLY A 87 -26.08 -9.18 -10.51
N PHE A 88 -26.01 -8.24 -9.56
CA PHE A 88 -24.84 -8.07 -8.69
C PHE A 88 -25.26 -8.07 -7.22
N CYS A 89 -24.47 -8.75 -6.38
CA CYS A 89 -24.71 -8.84 -4.94
C CYS A 89 -24.48 -7.47 -4.27
N PRO A 90 -25.44 -6.97 -3.46
CA PRO A 90 -25.28 -5.67 -2.77
C PRO A 90 -24.18 -5.67 -1.70
N ARG A 91 -23.77 -6.85 -1.18
CA ARG A 91 -22.77 -6.94 -0.10
C ARG A 91 -21.33 -7.11 -0.61
N CYS A 92 -21.13 -7.99 -1.60
CA CYS A 92 -19.78 -8.31 -2.11
C CYS A 92 -19.55 -7.87 -3.56
N ASN A 93 -20.55 -7.27 -4.21
CA ASN A 93 -20.48 -6.72 -5.56
C ASN A 93 -20.04 -7.73 -6.64
N MET A 94 -20.20 -9.02 -6.36
CA MET A 94 -19.97 -10.12 -7.31
C MET A 94 -21.22 -10.38 -8.14
N PRO A 95 -21.07 -10.87 -9.39
CA PRO A 95 -22.20 -11.25 -10.21
C PRO A 95 -23.00 -12.37 -9.51
N MET A 96 -24.32 -12.16 -9.38
CA MET A 96 -25.26 -13.16 -8.90
C MET A 96 -25.79 -13.95 -10.10
N GLU A 97 -25.88 -15.27 -9.95
CA GLU A 97 -26.55 -16.11 -10.94
C GLU A 97 -28.06 -15.88 -10.88
N ALA A 98 -28.71 -15.80 -12.05
CA ALA A 98 -30.11 -15.40 -12.17
C ALA A 98 -31.12 -16.39 -11.54
N ASP A 99 -30.69 -17.61 -11.21
CA ASP A 99 -31.50 -18.67 -10.61
C ASP A 99 -31.24 -18.87 -9.10
N LEU A 100 -30.40 -18.03 -8.48
CA LEU A 100 -30.07 -18.12 -7.06
C LEU A 100 -30.59 -16.90 -6.28
N ASP A 101 -31.47 -17.15 -5.32
CA ASP A 101 -31.96 -16.13 -4.37
C ASP A 101 -30.90 -15.70 -3.33
N PHE A 102 -29.68 -16.24 -3.42
CA PHE A 102 -28.57 -15.97 -2.51
C PHE A 102 -27.22 -15.87 -3.25
N CYS A 103 -26.29 -15.12 -2.67
CA CYS A 103 -24.95 -14.96 -3.21
C CYS A 103 -24.08 -16.18 -2.85
N PRO A 104 -23.52 -16.92 -3.83
CA PRO A 104 -22.62 -18.05 -3.55
C PRO A 104 -21.29 -17.63 -2.92
N ASN A 105 -20.90 -16.36 -3.02
CA ASN A 105 -19.62 -15.87 -2.52
C ASN A 105 -19.67 -15.36 -1.07
N CYS A 106 -20.79 -14.76 -0.64
CA CYS A 106 -20.91 -14.19 0.71
C CYS A 106 -22.09 -14.72 1.54
N GLY A 107 -22.96 -15.54 0.93
CA GLY A 107 -24.11 -16.15 1.60
C GLY A 107 -25.28 -15.20 1.89
N ASP A 108 -25.26 -13.96 1.38
CA ASP A 108 -26.38 -13.03 1.55
C ASP A 108 -27.49 -13.27 0.54
N TYR A 109 -28.73 -13.11 0.99
CA TYR A 109 -29.92 -13.18 0.17
C TYR A 109 -30.14 -11.88 -0.62
N GLN A 110 -30.73 -12.01 -1.81
CA GLN A 110 -31.28 -10.86 -2.55
C GLN A 110 -32.47 -10.32 -1.75
N ASN A 111 -32.28 -9.18 -1.06
CA ASN A 111 -33.38 -8.40 -0.49
C ASN A 111 -33.97 -7.46 -1.53
#